data_AF-A0A2H6A074-F1
#
_entry.id   AF-A0A2H6A074-F1
#
_cell.length_a   1.000
_cell.length_b   1.000
_cell.length_c   1.000
_cell.angle_alpha   90.00
_cell.angle_beta   90.00
_cell.angle_gamma   90.00
#
_symmetry.space_group_name_H-M   'P 1'
#
loop_
_entity.id
_entity.type
_entity.pdbx_description
1 polymer ?
#
loop_
_entity_poly.entity_id
_entity_poly.type
_entity_poly.pdbx_seq_one_letter_code
_entity_poly.pdbx_strand_id
1 'polypeptide(L)'
;MQPFEVLIPIAFFFSIAAVFILRGPLGKALADRIAGRAVGGRSAAEGDVLWREVVELRNRMEVLEELASRVQELEERMDFAERLLAQQRDRPRLGGEG
;
A
#
# COMPACT_ATOMS: atom_id res chain seq x y z
N MET A 1 32.63 -12.57 59.06
CA MET A 1 31.53 -12.60 58.07
C MET A 1 32.07 -12.04 56.77
N GLN A 2 32.19 -12.89 55.75
CA GLN A 2 32.75 -12.50 54.44
C GLN A 2 31.70 -11.65 53.69
N PRO A 3 32.04 -10.47 53.14
CA PRO A 3 31.07 -9.57 52.50
C PRO A 3 30.39 -10.18 51.27
N PHE A 4 30.98 -11.23 50.68
CA PHE A 4 30.47 -11.94 49.52
C PHE A 4 29.20 -12.75 49.80
N GLU A 5 28.98 -13.20 51.03
CA GLU A 5 27.78 -13.98 51.40
C GLU A 5 26.49 -13.15 51.32
N VAL A 6 26.59 -11.83 51.52
CA VAL A 6 25.44 -10.91 51.46
C VAL A 6 25.27 -10.34 50.06
N LEU A 7 26.36 -10.18 49.30
CA LEU A 7 26.32 -9.67 47.93
C LEU A 7 25.55 -10.59 46.97
N ILE A 8 25.75 -11.91 47.10
CA ILE A 8 25.13 -12.92 46.24
C ILE A 8 23.58 -12.87 46.30
N PRO A 9 22.93 -12.95 47.48
CA PRO A 9 21.47 -12.90 47.56
C PRO A 9 20.90 -11.54 47.16
N ILE A 10 21.63 -10.44 47.41
CA ILE A 10 21.23 -9.10 46.96
C ILE A 10 21.22 -9.03 45.43
N ALA A 11 22.31 -9.42 44.79
CA ALA A 11 22.40 -9.42 43.33
C ALA A 11 21.35 -10.33 42.69
N PHE A 12 21.10 -11.50 43.30
CA PHE A 12 20.08 -12.44 42.86
C PHE A 12 18.66 -11.85 42.96
N PHE A 13 18.35 -11.20 44.09
CA PHE A 13 17.07 -10.52 44.29
C PHE A 13 16.84 -9.42 43.26
N PHE A 14 17.83 -8.56 43.02
CA PHE A 14 17.74 -7.50 42.01
C PHE A 14 17.63 -8.04 40.59
N SER A 15 18.32 -9.13 40.26
CA SER A 15 18.22 -9.78 38.95
C SER A 15 16.81 -10.30 38.70
N ILE A 16 16.21 -10.99 39.68
CA ILE A 16 14.83 -11.49 39.59
C ILE A 16 13.85 -10.32 39.47
N ALA A 17 13.99 -9.30 40.33
CA ALA A 17 13.13 -8.12 40.29
C ALA A 17 13.21 -7.41 38.93
N ALA A 18 14.41 -7.26 38.36
CA ALA A 18 14.61 -6.69 37.04
C ALA A 18 13.91 -7.49 35.94
N VAL A 19 13.98 -8.83 35.97
CA VAL A 19 13.28 -9.68 35.00
C VAL A 19 11.76 -9.55 35.13
N PHE A 20 11.21 -9.52 36.34
CA PHE A 20 9.78 -9.33 36.56
C PHE A 20 9.30 -7.95 36.12
N ILE A 21 10.07 -6.89 36.40
CA ILE A 21 9.74 -5.53 35.96
C ILE A 21 9.81 -5.42 34.44
N LEU A 22 10.84 -5.99 33.82
CA LEU A 22 11.06 -5.94 32.37
C LEU A 22 10.04 -6.79 31.60
N ARG A 23 9.59 -7.92 32.15
CA ARG A 23 8.50 -8.73 31.60
C ARG A 23 7.10 -8.23 31.98
N GLY A 24 7.01 -7.34 32.96
CA GLY A 24 5.76 -6.75 33.43
C GLY A 24 5.25 -5.60 32.55
N PRO A 25 4.14 -4.97 32.94
CA PRO A 25 3.54 -3.86 32.21
C PRO A 25 4.47 -2.64 32.11
N LEU A 26 5.36 -2.45 33.09
CA LEU A 26 6.31 -1.35 33.12
C LEU A 26 7.42 -1.52 32.08
N GLY A 27 7.98 -2.73 31.96
CA GLY A 27 8.95 -3.08 30.94
C GLY A 27 8.37 -3.02 29.53
N LYS A 28 7.12 -3.49 29.36
CA LYS A 28 6.39 -3.35 28.10
C LYS A 28 6.15 -1.89 27.73
N ALA A 29 5.70 -1.05 28.66
CA ALA A 29 5.50 0.38 28.41
C ALA A 29 6.80 1.12 28.10
N LEU A 30 7.92 0.75 28.74
CA LEU A 30 9.23 1.33 28.45
C LEU A 30 9.75 0.87 27.07
N ALA A 31 9.56 -0.41 26.75
CA ALA A 31 9.86 -0.97 25.43
C ALA A 31 9.01 -0.29 24.36
N ASP A 32 7.71 -0.12 24.57
CA ASP A 32 6.80 0.58 23.64
C ASP A 32 7.16 2.06 23.51
N ARG A 33 7.72 2.71 24.54
CA ARG A 33 8.18 4.11 24.47
C ARG A 33 9.49 4.25 23.70
N ILE A 34 10.43 3.33 23.89
CA ILE A 34 11.71 3.30 23.16
C ILE A 34 11.47 2.87 21.71
N ALA A 35 10.69 1.81 21.51
CA ALA A 35 10.23 1.35 20.22
C ALA A 35 9.42 2.45 19.54
N GLY A 36 8.44 3.08 20.19
CA GLY A 36 7.68 4.22 19.65
C GLY A 36 8.56 5.41 19.27
N ARG A 37 9.68 5.66 19.97
CA ARG A 37 10.66 6.69 19.60
C ARG A 37 11.55 6.25 18.42
N ALA A 38 11.93 4.98 18.35
CA ALA A 38 12.73 4.42 17.24
C ALA A 38 11.90 4.22 15.96
N VAL A 39 10.65 3.79 16.13
CA VAL A 39 9.60 3.64 15.11
C VAL A 39 9.12 5.02 14.69
N GLY A 40 9.00 6.02 15.56
CA GLY A 40 8.61 7.38 15.15
C GLY A 40 9.54 7.97 14.08
N GLY A 41 10.85 7.69 14.15
CA GLY A 41 11.82 8.10 13.11
C GLY A 41 11.84 7.18 11.88
N ARG A 42 11.66 5.87 12.06
CA ARG A 42 11.71 4.87 10.97
C ARG A 42 10.39 4.74 10.21
N SER A 43 9.27 4.74 10.91
CA SER A 43 7.90 4.71 10.40
C SER A 43 7.50 6.00 9.68
N ALA A 44 8.06 7.15 10.04
CA ALA A 44 7.87 8.37 9.26
C ALA A 44 8.54 8.25 7.88
N ALA A 45 9.79 7.78 7.83
CA ALA A 45 10.50 7.54 6.58
C ALA A 45 9.86 6.44 5.72
N GLU A 46 9.40 5.36 6.35
CA GLU A 46 8.68 4.27 5.67
C GLU A 46 7.30 4.71 5.18
N GLY A 47 6.58 5.52 5.96
CA GLY A 47 5.33 6.16 5.56
C GLY A 47 5.48 7.09 4.36
N ASP A 48 6.55 7.88 4.31
CA ASP A 48 6.85 8.76 3.17
C ASP A 48 7.21 8.00 1.88
N VAL A 49 7.77 6.80 1.99
CA VAL A 49 8.04 5.93 0.84
C VAL A 49 6.75 5.28 0.35
N LEU A 50 5.97 4.69 1.26
CA LEU A 50 4.65 4.11 0.95
C LEU A 50 3.71 5.15 0.34
N TRP A 51 3.71 6.38 0.85
CA TRP A 51 2.89 7.46 0.31
C TRP A 51 3.29 7.84 -1.12
N ARG A 52 4.60 7.89 -1.41
CA ARG A 52 5.09 8.14 -2.77
C ARG A 52 4.70 7.03 -3.73
N GLU A 53 4.79 5.77 -3.31
CA GLU A 53 4.38 4.62 -4.12
C GLU A 53 2.86 4.65 -4.40
N VAL A 54 2.04 4.98 -3.41
CA VAL A 54 0.59 5.15 -3.60
C VAL A 54 0.25 6.26 -4.57
N VAL A 55 0.92 7.42 -4.47
CA VAL A 55 0.73 8.54 -5.41
C VAL A 55 1.13 8.14 -6.82
N GLU A 56 2.26 7.45 -6.98
CA GLU A 56 2.69 6.95 -8.28
C GLU A 56 1.69 5.95 -8.87
N LEU A 57 1.20 5.01 -8.07
CA LEU A 57 0.20 4.02 -8.50
C LEU A 57 -1.10 4.70 -8.94
N ARG A 58 -1.53 5.73 -8.20
CA ARG A 58 -2.72 6.50 -8.52
C ARG A 58 -2.57 7.27 -9.83
N ASN A 59 -1.42 7.89 -10.07
CA ASN A 59 -1.13 8.55 -11.34
C ASN A 59 -1.14 7.55 -12.51
N ARG A 60 -0.61 6.34 -12.31
CA ARG A 60 -0.68 5.28 -13.34
C ARG A 60 -2.11 4.84 -13.62
N MET A 61 -2.95 4.72 -12.59
CA MET A 61 -4.37 4.40 -12.77
C MET A 61 -5.12 5.49 -13.55
N GLU A 62 -4.87 6.76 -13.25
CA GLU A 62 -5.49 7.88 -13.98
C GLU A 62 -5.15 7.86 -15.48
N VAL A 63 -3.90 7.55 -15.82
CA VAL A 63 -3.49 7.36 -17.23
C VAL A 63 -4.22 6.18 -17.88
N LEU A 64 -4.39 5.06 -17.18
CA LEU A 64 -5.11 3.91 -17.71
C LEU A 64 -6.60 4.21 -17.92
N GLU A 65 -7.24 4.94 -17.01
CA GLU A 65 -8.63 5.38 -17.13
C GLU A 65 -8.81 6.31 -18.35
N GLU A 66 -7.87 7.24 -18.57
CA GLU A 66 -7.88 8.11 -19.74
C GLU A 66 -7.75 7.31 -21.04
N LEU A 67 -6.82 6.35 -21.09
CA LEU A 67 -6.64 5.49 -22.26
C LEU A 67 -7.89 4.63 -22.52
N ALA A 68 -8.49 4.07 -21.47
CA ALA A 68 -9.72 3.28 -21.58
C ALA A 68 -10.87 4.13 -22.16
N SER A 69 -11.03 5.37 -21.71
CA SER A 69 -12.03 6.30 -22.26
C SER A 69 -11.80 6.59 -23.75
N ARG A 70 -10.54 6.79 -24.16
CA ARG A 70 -10.19 7.02 -25.58
C ARG A 70 -10.47 5.78 -26.43
N VAL A 71 -10.18 4.58 -25.91
CA VAL A 71 -10.48 3.32 -26.60
C VAL A 71 -11.99 3.16 -26.78
N GLN A 72 -12.79 3.44 -25.76
CA GLN A 72 -14.25 3.38 -25.87
C GLN A 72 -14.79 4.32 -26.96
N GLU A 73 -14.29 5.56 -27.03
CA GLU A 73 -14.68 6.49 -28.10
C GLU A 73 -14.28 5.99 -29.50
N LEU A 74 -13.12 5.33 -29.61
CA LEU A 74 -12.68 4.70 -30.85
C LEU A 74 -13.58 3.52 -31.24
N GLU A 75 -13.98 2.69 -30.28
CA GLU A 75 -14.90 1.58 -30.49
C GLU A 75 -16.26 2.06 -31.00
N GLU A 76 -16.82 3.13 -30.41
CA GLU A 76 -18.08 3.73 -30.85
C GLU A 76 -17.99 4.26 -32.29
N ARG A 77 -16.88 4.92 -32.64
CA ARG A 77 -16.64 5.40 -34.01
C ARG A 77 -16.47 4.25 -35.00
N MET A 78 -15.85 3.15 -34.59
CA MET A 78 -15.68 1.96 -35.40
C MET A 78 -17.01 1.25 -35.66
N ASP A 79 -17.83 1.06 -34.61
CA ASP A 79 -19.20 0.50 -34.75
C ASP A 79 -20.04 1.38 -35.70
N PHE A 80 -19.94 2.71 -35.58
CA PHE A 80 -20.61 3.61 -36.51
C PHE A 80 -20.18 3.41 -37.97
N ALA A 81 -18.87 3.29 -38.21
CA ALA A 81 -18.33 3.03 -39.55
C ALA A 81 -18.79 1.67 -40.09
N GLU A 82 -18.82 0.63 -39.25
CA GLU A 82 -19.32 -0.69 -39.62
C GLU A 82 -20.80 -0.64 -40.04
N ARG A 83 -21.65 0.03 -39.25
CA ARG A 83 -23.06 0.23 -39.58
C ARG A 83 -23.26 0.98 -40.89
N LEU A 84 -22.45 2.02 -41.14
CA LEU A 84 -22.53 2.79 -42.38
C LEU A 84 -22.13 1.95 -43.60
N LEU A 85 -21.08 1.13 -43.48
CA LEU A 85 -20.64 0.23 -44.54
C LEU A 85 -21.67 -0.87 -44.82
N ALA A 86 -22.31 -1.42 -43.78
CA ALA A 86 -23.41 -2.36 -43.94
C ALA A 86 -24.58 -1.74 -44.72
N GLN A 87 -24.99 -0.52 -44.37
CA GLN A 87 -26.04 0.22 -45.09
C GLN A 87 -25.69 0.48 -46.57
N GLN A 88 -24.42 0.78 -46.87
CA GLN A 88 -23.99 0.95 -48.27
C GLN A 88 -24.06 -0.37 -49.06
N ARG A 89 -23.73 -1.50 -48.43
CA ARG A 89 -23.81 -2.82 -49.07
C ARG A 89 -25.25 -3.24 -49.36
N ASP A 90 -26.18 -2.90 -48.47
CA ASP A 90 -27.59 -3.25 -48.58
C ASP A 90 -28.40 -2.26 -49.45
N ARG A 91 -27.82 -1.13 -49.86
CA ARG A 91 -28.45 -0.21 -50.81
C ARG A 91 -28.62 -0.93 -52.15
N PRO A 92 -29.85 -1.13 -52.66
CA PRO A 92 -30.06 -1.76 -53.96
C PRO A 92 -29.29 -0.98 -55.01
N ARG A 93 -28.55 -1.67 -55.89
CA ARG A 93 -27.97 -1.05 -57.08
C ARG A 93 -29.11 -0.56 -57.97
N LEU A 94 -29.59 0.65 -57.70
CA LEU A 94 -30.52 1.38 -58.56
C LEU A 94 -29.74 1.78 -59.82
N GLY A 95 -29.66 0.86 -60.78
CA GLY A 95 -28.93 1.05 -62.02
C GLY A 95 -28.59 -0.28 -62.65
N GLY A 96 -29.60 -0.96 -63.19
CA GLY A 96 -29.34 -2.21 -63.89
C GLY A 96 -30.57 -2.99 -64.35
N GLU A 97 -31.69 -2.35 -64.69
CA GLU A 97 -32.69 -2.93 -65.58
C GLU A 97 -33.17 -1.83 -66.54
N GLY A 98 -33.20 -2.15 -67.83
CA GLY A 98 -33.30 -1.22 -68.96
C GLY A 98 -34.71 -0.72 -69.27
#